data_AF-A0A5T4G8V7-F1
#
_entry.id   AF-A0A5T4G8V7-F1
#
_cell.length_a   1.000
_cell.length_b   1.000
_cell.length_c   1.000
_cell.angle_alpha   90.00
_cell.angle_beta   90.00
_cell.angle_gamma   90.00
#
_symmetry.space_group_name_H-M   'P 1'
#
loop_
_entity.id
_entity.type
_entity.pdbx_description
1 polymer ?
#
loop_
_entity_poly.entity_id
_entity_poly.type
_entity_poly.pdbx_seq_one_letter_code
_entity_poly.pdbx_strand_id
1 'polypeptide(L)' 'MTLKTYPITGHARPRATADFLQISTVTLWRWEKNNPEFPKSIRISKRVSVYDAQEIRQWVKAQSAGLEEVV' A
#
# COMPACT_ATOMS: atom_id res chain seq x y z
N MET A 1 -19.46 -5.20 -9.98
CA MET A 1 -18.33 -4.57 -9.26
C MET A 1 -17.05 -5.01 -9.93
N THR A 2 -16.35 -4.11 -10.62
CA THR A 2 -15.07 -4.43 -11.28
C THR A 2 -14.00 -4.58 -10.20
N LEU A 3 -13.56 -5.83 -9.97
CA LEU A 3 -12.35 -6.11 -9.19
C LEU A 3 -11.19 -5.43 -9.93
N LYS A 4 -10.76 -4.26 -9.43
CA LYS A 4 -9.53 -3.63 -9.92
C LYS A 4 -8.39 -4.45 -9.38
N THR A 5 -7.90 -5.39 -10.21
CA THR A 5 -6.67 -6.12 -9.93
C THR A 5 -5.56 -5.12 -9.65
N TYR A 6 -4.94 -5.26 -8.48
CA TYR A 6 -3.79 -4.46 -8.11
C TYR A 6 -2.62 -4.83 -9.02
N PRO A 7 -2.01 -3.85 -9.72
CA PRO A 7 -0.93 -4.15 -10.65
C PRO A 7 0.25 -4.84 -9.96
N ILE A 8 1.03 -5.60 -10.72
CA ILE A 8 2.24 -6.27 -10.20
C ILE A 8 3.39 -5.26 -10.14
N THR A 9 3.47 -4.36 -11.12
CA THR A 9 4.49 -3.32 -11.24
C THR A 9 3.86 -1.97 -11.61
N GLY A 10 4.54 -0.88 -11.28
CA GLY A 10 4.11 0.49 -11.58
C GLY A 10 3.28 1.13 -10.47
N HIS A 11 2.50 2.15 -10.84
CA HIS A 11 1.90 3.06 -9.87
C HIS A 11 0.42 2.75 -9.60
N ALA A 12 0.07 2.58 -8.33
CA ALA A 12 -1.30 2.40 -7.87
C ALA A 12 -1.79 3.61 -7.07
N ARG A 13 -3.06 3.98 -7.26
CA ARG A 13 -3.68 5.06 -6.47
C ARG A 13 -3.92 4.58 -5.03
N PRO A 14 -3.92 5.47 -4.03
CA PRO A 14 -4.17 5.14 -2.63
C PRO A 14 -5.42 4.28 -2.41
N ARG A 15 -6.49 4.55 -3.17
CA ARG A 15 -7.72 3.77 -3.10
C ARG A 15 -7.54 2.33 -3.59
N ALA A 16 -6.82 2.12 -4.69
CA ALA A 16 -6.54 0.78 -5.20
C ALA A 16 -5.60 0.01 -4.25
N THR A 17 -4.63 0.69 -3.64
CA THR A 17 -3.77 0.11 -2.60
C THR A 17 -4.56 -0.28 -1.36
N ALA A 18 -5.49 0.56 -0.91
CA ALA A 18 -6.37 0.27 0.22
C ALA A 18 -7.29 -0.92 -0.08
N ASP A 19 -7.88 -0.97 -1.28
CA ASP A 19 -8.70 -2.10 -1.74
C ASP A 19 -7.88 -3.41 -1.79
N PHE A 20 -6.62 -3.35 -2.25
CA PHE A 20 -5.69 -4.50 -2.29
C PHE A 20 -5.35 -5.03 -0.90
N LEU A 21 -5.10 -4.14 0.06
CA LEU A 21 -4.82 -4.48 1.46
C LEU A 21 -6.10 -4.80 2.25
N GLN A 22 -7.29 -4.69 1.64
CA GLN A 22 -8.60 -4.79 2.30
C GLN A 22 -8.77 -3.89 3.53
N ILE A 23 -8.25 -2.66 3.46
CA ILE A 23 -8.36 -1.66 4.53
C ILE A 23 -9.06 -0.39 4.04
N SER A 24 -9.45 0.47 4.98
CA SER A 24 -9.91 1.81 4.66
C SER A 24 -8.74 2.70 4.20
N THR A 25 -9.03 3.66 3.31
CA THR A 25 -8.03 4.67 2.91
C THR A 25 -7.49 5.46 4.11
N VAL A 26 -8.32 5.71 5.13
CA VAL A 26 -7.91 6.39 6.37
C VAL A 26 -6.84 5.58 7.12
N THR A 27 -7.00 4.27 7.20
CA THR A 27 -6.00 3.37 7.80
C THR A 27 -4.69 3.45 7.04
N LEU A 28 -4.75 3.44 5.70
CA LEU A 28 -3.59 3.58 4.84
C LEU A 28 -2.82 4.89 5.10
N TRP A 29 -3.52 6.03 5.22
CA TRP A 29 -2.88 7.31 5.59
C TRP A 29 -2.29 7.30 6.99
N ARG A 30 -2.93 6.61 7.95
CA ARG A 30 -2.38 6.46 9.30
C ARG A 30 -1.11 5.63 9.29
N TRP A 31 -1.05 4.56 8.49
CA TRP A 31 0.17 3.76 8.34
C TRP A 31 1.30 4.55 7.69
N GLU A 32 1.03 5.29 6.62
CA GLU A 32 2.05 6.17 6.02
C GLU A 32 2.60 7.21 7.02
N LYS A 33 1.77 7.68 7.95
CA LYS A 33 2.20 8.65 8.98
C LYS A 33 2.93 8.01 10.16
N ASN A 34 2.47 6.85 10.62
CA ASN A 34 2.95 6.22 11.86
C ASN A 34 4.07 5.21 11.63
N ASN A 35 4.09 4.56 10.46
CA ASN A 35 5.04 3.50 10.14
C ASN A 35 6.08 4.03 9.16
N PRO A 36 7.33 4.26 9.60
CA PRO A 36 8.40 4.72 8.70
C PRO A 36 8.79 3.67 7.66
N GLU A 37 8.48 2.40 7.90
CA GLU A 37 8.71 1.28 6.98
C GLU A 37 7.62 1.15 5.90
N PHE A 38 6.49 1.86 6.04
CA PHE A 38 5.44 1.82 5.03
C PHE A 38 5.84 2.65 3.79
N PRO A 39 5.61 2.16 2.56
CA PRO A 39 5.97 2.90 1.34
C PRO A 39 5.30 4.27 1.30
N LYS A 40 6.09 5.31 1.09
CA LYS A 40 5.56 6.68 1.01
C LYS A 40 4.87 6.90 -0.33
N SER A 41 3.85 7.75 -0.31
CA SER A 41 3.17 8.13 -1.54
C SER A 41 4.05 9.03 -2.41
N ILE A 42 4.18 8.69 -3.69
CA ILE A 42 4.83 9.49 -4.72
C ILE A 42 3.79 10.46 -5.28
N ARG A 43 4.07 11.76 -5.15
CA ARG A 43 3.18 12.81 -5.65
C ARG A 43 3.51 13.15 -7.09
N ILE A 44 2.72 12.63 -8.04
CA ILE A 44 2.87 12.92 -9.48
C ILE A 44 2.31 14.31 -9.84
N SER A 45 1.26 14.76 -9.14
CA SER A 45 0.64 16.06 -9.41
C SER A 45 0.07 16.71 -8.14
N LYS A 46 -0.34 17.96 -8.24
CA LYS A 46 -0.86 18.78 -7.12
C LYS A 46 -1.99 18.10 -6.35
N ARG A 47 -2.75 17.18 -6.96
CA ARG A 47 -3.83 16.40 -6.32
C ARG A 47 -3.72 14.88 -6.49
N VAL A 48 -2.64 14.38 -7.09
CA VAL A 48 -2.50 12.95 -7.39
C VAL A 48 -1.25 12.40 -6.71
N SER A 49 -1.49 11.55 -5.73
CA SER A 49 -0.48 10.70 -5.12
C SER A 49 -0.70 9.26 -5.59
N VAL A 50 0.40 8.53 -5.75
CA VAL A 50 0.42 7.12 -6.13
C VAL A 50 1.42 6.38 -5.25
N TYR A 51 1.26 5.09 -5.08
CA TYR A 51 2.23 4.20 -4.44
C TYR A 51 2.81 3.29 -5.50
N ASP A 52 4.06 2.90 -5.34
CA ASP A 52 4.62 1.82 -6.13
C ASP A 52 4.01 0.48 -5.68
N ALA A 53 3.47 -0.27 -6.64
CA ALA A 53 2.82 -1.54 -6.38
C ALA A 53 3.79 -2.64 -5.92
N GLN A 54 5.05 -2.56 -6.36
CA GLN A 54 6.09 -3.50 -5.99
C GLN A 54 6.53 -3.25 -4.54
N GLU A 55 6.72 -1.99 -4.14
CA GLU A 55 7.07 -1.63 -2.75
C GLU A 55 5.99 -2.08 -1.76
N ILE A 56 4.71 -1.85 -2.08
CA ILE A 56 3.60 -2.30 -1.23
C ILE A 56 3.61 -3.82 -1.07
N ARG A 57 3.86 -4.57 -2.15
CA ARG A 57 3.94 -6.05 -2.08
C ARG A 57 5.14 -6.51 -1.25
N GLN A 58 6.30 -5.84 -1.37
CA GLN A 58 7.47 -6.12 -0.55
C GLN A 58 7.19 -5.84 0.93
N TRP A 59 6.52 -4.74 1.24
CA TRP A 59 6.11 -4.40 2.59
C TRP A 59 5.13 -5.44 3.17
N VAL A 60 4.11 -5.85 2.40
CA VAL A 60 3.18 -6.92 2.83
C VAL A 60 3.95 -8.21 3.13
N LYS A 61 4.92 -8.56 2.28
CA LYS A 61 5.75 -9.75 2.48
C LYS A 61 6.61 -9.62 3.75
N ALA A 62 7.20 -8.46 4.01
CA ALA A 62 7.97 -8.19 5.22
C ALA A 62 7.09 -8.26 6.48
N GLN A 63 5.88 -7.71 6.43
CA GLN A 63 4.94 -7.73 7.56
C GLN A 63 4.38 -9.14 7.82
N SER A 64 4.19 -9.94 6.77
CA SER A 64 3.78 -11.34 6.89
C SER A 64 4.92 -12.19 7.46
N ALA A 65 6.17 -11.93 7.05
CA ALA A 65 7.35 -12.59 7.61
C ALA A 65 7.57 -12.24 9.09
N GLY A 66 7.27 -11.00 9.51
CA GLY A 66 7.26 -10.61 10.92
C GLY A 66 6.13 -11.23 11.75
N LEU A 67 5.08 -11.77 11.11
CA LEU A 67 4.02 -12.52 11.77
C LEU A 67 4.37 -14.00 11.99
N GLU A 68 5.37 -14.53 11.27
CA GLU A 68 5.83 -15.92 11.37
C GLU A 68 6.79 -16.17 12.56
N GLU A 69 7.17 -15.13 13.32
CA GLU A 69 8.03 -15.29 14.51
C GLU A 69 7.24 -15.46 15.83
N VAL A 70 5.90 -15.51 15.76
CA VAL A 70 5.03 -15.69 16.95
C VAL A 70 3.92 -16.71 16.67
N VAL A 71 4.28 -17.95 16.36
CA VAL A 71 3.36 -19.11 16.47
C VAL A 71 4.10 -20.33 17.01
#